data_AF-A0A1P9X2E4-F1
#
_entry.id   AF-A0A1P9X2E4-F1
#
_cell.length_a   1.000
_cell.length_b   1.000
_cell.length_c   1.000
_cell.angle_alpha   90.00
_cell.angle_beta   90.00
_cell.angle_gamma   90.00
#
_symmetry.space_group_name_H-M   'P 1'
#
loop_
_entity.id
_entity.type
_entity.pdbx_description
1 polymer ?
#
loop_
_entity_poly.entity_id
_entity_poly.type
_entity_poly.pdbx_seq_one_letter_code
_entity_poly.pdbx_strand_id
1 'polypeptide(L)'
;MFDADDFTRRWFASGCVKGGENQVVYEGGDFVLKRNNLAFHTSYLEYFERLVLHNWLFPDTEYHFIGLMLVVESDDELPQLRPVVSQKALRAVRGATRDEVAALMAQLGFSRRYEDNYANADHTLFIEDLHDQNVLVDATGDLLIFDPVIYLTKPGA
;
A
#
# COMPACT_ATOMS: atom_id res chain seq x y z
N MET A 1 -18.85 -11.41 -1.16
CA MET A 1 -18.14 -11.20 0.12
C MET A 1 -17.13 -12.32 0.24
N PHE A 2 -15.87 -12.00 0.50
CA PHE A 2 -14.84 -13.03 0.66
C PHE A 2 -14.99 -13.72 2.01
N ASP A 3 -14.58 -14.99 2.07
CA ASP A 3 -14.56 -15.78 3.30
C ASP A 3 -13.34 -15.38 4.15
N ALA A 4 -13.61 -14.76 5.29
CA ALA A 4 -12.57 -14.28 6.21
C ALA A 4 -11.83 -15.42 6.91
N ASP A 5 -12.51 -16.53 7.21
CA ASP A 5 -11.93 -17.69 7.88
C ASP A 5 -11.00 -18.42 6.92
N ASP A 6 -11.42 -18.58 5.66
CA ASP A 6 -10.58 -19.16 4.63
C ASP A 6 -9.31 -18.34 4.39
N PHE A 7 -9.45 -17.02 4.21
CA PHE A 7 -8.30 -16.13 4.08
C PHE A 7 -7.35 -16.26 5.27
N THR A 8 -7.89 -16.27 6.49
CA THR A 8 -7.09 -16.37 7.72
C THR A 8 -6.34 -17.70 7.81
N ARG A 9 -6.98 -18.83 7.48
CA ARG A 9 -6.30 -20.13 7.41
C ARG A 9 -5.17 -20.13 6.39
N ARG A 10 -5.40 -19.56 5.20
CA ARG A 10 -4.39 -19.46 4.15
C ARG A 10 -3.22 -18.55 4.55
N TRP A 11 -3.53 -17.45 5.23
CA TRP A 11 -2.53 -16.55 5.79
C TRP A 11 -1.62 -17.23 6.83
N PHE A 12 -2.20 -18.03 7.73
CA PHE A 12 -1.42 -18.87 8.64
C PHE A 12 -0.55 -19.89 7.88
N ALA A 13 -1.11 -20.56 6.88
CA ALA A 13 -0.37 -21.53 6.06
C ALA A 13 0.76 -20.90 5.22
N SER A 14 0.66 -19.61 4.87
CA SER A 14 1.65 -18.87 4.10
C SER A 14 2.68 -18.12 4.95
N GLY A 15 2.82 -18.46 6.23
CA GLY A 15 3.85 -17.89 7.10
C GLY A 15 3.50 -16.54 7.73
N CYS A 16 2.23 -16.16 7.76
CA CYS A 16 1.73 -14.98 8.48
C CYS A 16 2.35 -13.64 8.04
N VAL A 17 2.66 -13.49 6.75
CA VAL A 17 3.25 -12.26 6.21
C VAL A 17 2.30 -11.09 6.44
N LYS A 18 2.78 -10.04 7.11
CA LYS A 18 2.01 -8.81 7.38
C LYS A 18 2.90 -7.58 7.47
N GLY A 19 2.31 -6.43 7.17
CA GLY A 19 2.81 -5.11 7.59
C GLY A 19 2.02 -4.57 8.79
N GLY A 20 2.10 -3.26 9.03
CA GLY A 20 1.25 -2.59 10.02
C GLY A 20 -0.24 -2.66 9.65
N GLU A 21 -0.56 -2.56 8.37
CA GLU A 21 -1.95 -2.47 7.89
C GLU A 21 -2.45 -3.73 7.21
N ASN A 22 -1.57 -4.41 6.47
CA ASN A 22 -1.94 -5.42 5.49
C ASN A 22 -1.53 -6.82 5.94
N GLN A 23 -2.45 -7.79 5.90
CA GLN A 23 -2.13 -9.22 5.92
C GLN A 23 -2.07 -9.75 4.50
N VAL A 24 -1.06 -10.55 4.17
CA VAL A 24 -0.73 -10.91 2.78
C VAL A 24 -0.79 -12.42 2.57
N VAL A 25 -1.52 -12.86 1.55
CA VAL A 25 -1.60 -14.26 1.09
C VAL A 25 -1.11 -14.34 -0.35
N TYR A 26 -0.25 -15.31 -0.66
CA TYR A 26 0.21 -15.55 -2.04
C TYR A 26 -0.81 -16.38 -2.83
N GLU A 27 -1.14 -15.92 -4.04
CA GLU A 27 -2.01 -16.59 -5.01
C GLU A 27 -1.20 -17.02 -6.23
N GLY A 28 -0.88 -18.32 -6.33
CA GLY A 28 -0.33 -18.90 -7.55
C GLY A 28 1.04 -18.35 -8.00
N GLY A 29 1.75 -17.58 -7.17
CA GLY A 29 3.08 -17.05 -7.44
C GLY A 29 3.13 -15.73 -8.24
N ASP A 30 2.04 -15.35 -8.90
CA ASP A 30 1.97 -14.14 -9.73
C ASP A 30 1.27 -12.97 -9.02
N PHE A 31 0.42 -13.26 -8.03
CA PHE A 31 -0.34 -12.26 -7.30
C PHE A 31 -0.31 -12.50 -5.79
N VAL A 32 -0.59 -11.43 -5.06
CA VAL A 32 -0.86 -11.47 -3.63
C VAL A 32 -2.23 -10.87 -3.36
N LEU A 33 -2.94 -11.42 -2.39
CA LEU A 33 -4.11 -10.80 -1.78
C LEU A 33 -3.70 -10.09 -0.51
N LYS A 34 -4.15 -8.85 -0.33
CA LYS A 34 -3.96 -8.09 0.89
C LYS A 34 -5.30 -7.77 1.53
N ARG A 35 -5.43 -8.10 2.81
CA ARG A 35 -6.53 -7.67 3.67
C ARG A 35 -6.04 -6.51 4.54
N ASN A 36 -6.61 -5.33 4.36
CA ASN A 36 -6.21 -4.13 5.11
C ASN A 36 -7.08 -3.97 6.37
N ASN A 37 -6.46 -3.62 7.49
CA ASN A 37 -7.10 -3.47 8.80
C ASN A 37 -7.61 -2.04 9.08
N LEU A 38 -7.56 -1.14 8.10
CA LEU A 38 -8.02 0.25 8.17
C LEU A 38 -7.41 1.08 9.30
N ALA A 39 -6.35 0.62 9.99
CA ALA A 39 -5.84 1.28 11.19
C ALA A 39 -5.32 2.70 10.94
N PHE A 40 -4.89 3.00 9.71
CA PHE A 40 -4.38 4.31 9.30
C PHE A 40 -5.34 5.09 8.41
N HIS A 41 -6.61 4.70 8.38
CA HIS A 41 -7.66 5.38 7.64
C HIS A 41 -8.77 5.83 8.60
N THR A 42 -9.18 7.09 8.50
CA THR A 42 -10.30 7.63 9.27
C THR A 42 -11.66 7.23 8.70
N SER A 43 -11.70 6.82 7.42
CA SER A 43 -12.91 6.39 6.72
C SER A 43 -12.61 5.50 5.51
N TYR A 44 -13.62 4.79 5.01
CA TYR A 44 -13.53 4.08 3.73
C TYR A 44 -13.32 5.02 2.55
N LEU A 45 -13.86 6.23 2.60
CA LEU A 45 -13.65 7.22 1.55
C LEU A 45 -12.15 7.52 1.42
N GLU A 46 -11.49 7.80 2.53
CA GLU A 46 -10.04 8.03 2.57
C GLU A 46 -9.25 6.81 2.09
N TYR A 47 -9.67 5.58 2.45
CA TYR A 47 -9.06 4.36 1.92
C TYR A 47 -9.14 4.29 0.40
N PHE A 48 -10.32 4.52 -0.18
CA PHE A 48 -10.49 4.46 -1.63
C PHE A 48 -9.79 5.62 -2.36
N GLU A 49 -9.76 6.82 -1.77
CA GLU A 49 -8.98 7.95 -2.31
C GLU A 49 -7.49 7.60 -2.37
N ARG A 50 -6.92 7.06 -1.28
CA ARG A 50 -5.52 6.60 -1.25
C ARG A 50 -5.25 5.50 -2.27
N LEU A 51 -6.17 4.54 -2.41
CA LEU A 51 -6.05 3.46 -3.39
C LEU A 51 -5.99 4.00 -4.83
N VAL A 52 -6.86 4.96 -5.16
CA VAL A 52 -6.88 5.59 -6.48
C VAL A 52 -5.62 6.42 -6.72
N LEU A 53 -5.17 7.19 -5.72
CA LEU A 53 -3.96 7.98 -5.82
C LEU A 53 -2.71 7.11 -6.00
N HIS A 54 -2.62 5.99 -5.29
CA HIS A 54 -1.56 5.00 -5.45
C HIS A 54 -1.50 4.52 -6.90
N ASN A 55 -2.62 4.01 -7.42
CA ASN A 55 -2.65 3.46 -8.79
C ASN A 55 -2.37 4.53 -9.86
N TRP A 56 -2.74 5.78 -9.60
CA TRP A 56 -2.47 6.89 -10.52
C TRP A 56 -0.99 7.27 -10.54
N LEU A 57 -0.33 7.30 -9.38
CA LEU A 57 1.09 7.66 -9.27
C LEU A 57 2.04 6.50 -9.61
N PHE A 58 1.66 5.28 -9.23
CA PHE A 58 2.51 4.08 -9.28
C PHE A 58 1.77 2.92 -9.97
N PRO A 59 1.49 3.03 -11.28
CA PRO A 59 0.72 2.01 -12.01
C PRO A 59 1.43 0.64 -12.08
N ASP A 60 2.77 0.59 -11.99
CA ASP A 60 3.54 -0.65 -12.06
C ASP A 60 3.31 -1.59 -10.86
N THR A 61 2.78 -1.04 -9.77
CA THR A 61 2.47 -1.74 -8.52
C THR A 61 0.99 -1.57 -8.15
N GLU A 62 0.12 -1.36 -9.14
CA GLU A 62 -1.29 -1.07 -8.89
C GLU A 62 -1.98 -2.14 -8.04
N TYR A 63 -2.96 -1.66 -7.28
CA TYR A 63 -3.89 -2.47 -6.51
C TYR A 63 -5.22 -2.59 -7.22
N HIS A 64 -5.75 -3.80 -7.36
CA HIS A 64 -7.14 -3.99 -7.75
C HIS A 64 -7.98 -4.27 -6.52
N PHE A 65 -8.97 -3.42 -6.25
CA PHE A 65 -9.97 -3.72 -5.24
C PHE A 65 -10.85 -4.88 -5.71
N ILE A 66 -10.83 -5.97 -4.96
CA ILE A 66 -11.57 -7.18 -5.33
C ILE A 66 -12.79 -7.40 -4.45
N GLY A 67 -12.86 -6.81 -3.26
CA GLY A 67 -14.06 -6.81 -2.44
C GLY A 67 -13.80 -6.59 -0.95
N LEU A 68 -14.77 -7.03 -0.15
CA LEU A 68 -14.77 -6.90 1.31
C LEU A 68 -14.86 -8.28 1.98
N MET A 69 -14.23 -8.39 3.16
CA MET A 69 -14.42 -9.46 4.13
C MET A 69 -15.14 -8.91 5.36
N LEU A 70 -16.05 -9.70 5.93
CA LEU A 70 -16.59 -9.42 7.26
C LEU A 70 -15.73 -10.18 8.28
N VAL A 71 -15.03 -9.45 9.14
CA VAL A 71 -14.07 -10.01 10.12
C VAL A 71 -14.61 -9.76 11.51
N VAL A 72 -14.47 -10.75 12.39
CA VAL A 72 -14.79 -10.63 13.81
C VAL A 72 -13.50 -10.89 14.58
N GLU A 73 -12.87 -9.84 15.09
CA GLU A 73 -11.74 -9.96 16.00
C GLU A 73 -12.25 -10.04 17.45
N SER A 74 -11.47 -10.64 18.35
CA SER A 74 -11.88 -10.85 19.74
C SER A 74 -12.12 -9.57 20.54
N ASP A 75 -11.52 -8.45 20.11
CA ASP A 75 -11.64 -7.15 20.75
C ASP A 75 -12.69 -6.24 20.07
N ASP A 76 -13.31 -6.69 18.98
CA ASP A 76 -14.30 -5.91 18.24
C ASP A 76 -15.70 -6.08 18.86
N GLU A 77 -16.38 -4.96 19.16
CA GLU A 77 -17.79 -4.99 19.61
C GLU A 77 -18.76 -5.45 18.51
N LEU A 78 -18.39 -5.21 17.24
CA LEU A 78 -19.17 -5.55 16.06
C LEU A 78 -18.25 -6.06 14.94
N PRO A 79 -18.75 -6.94 14.06
CA PRO A 79 -18.02 -7.37 12.87
C PRO A 79 -17.57 -6.17 12.02
N GLN A 80 -16.30 -6.16 11.64
CA GLN A 80 -15.69 -5.10 10.83
C GLN A 80 -15.63 -5.54 9.37
N LEU A 81 -15.99 -4.63 8.45
CA LEU A 81 -15.71 -4.83 7.04
C LEU A 81 -14.23 -4.49 6.79
N ARG A 82 -13.51 -5.36 6.08
CA ARG A 82 -12.10 -5.17 5.73
C ARG A 82 -11.95 -5.20 4.23
N PRO A 83 -11.36 -4.17 3.60
CA PRO A 83 -11.14 -4.17 2.17
C PRO A 83 -10.04 -5.16 1.80
N VAL A 84 -10.23 -5.76 0.62
CA VAL A 84 -9.32 -6.74 0.05
C VAL A 84 -8.92 -6.27 -1.32
N VAL A 85 -7.61 -6.25 -1.56
CA VAL A 85 -7.00 -5.91 -2.84
C VAL A 85 -6.15 -7.07 -3.35
N SER A 86 -6.06 -7.21 -4.66
CA SER A 86 -5.02 -8.02 -5.30
C SER A 86 -3.94 -7.11 -5.87
N GLN A 87 -2.69 -7.53 -5.75
CA GLN A 87 -1.53 -6.85 -6.34
C GLN A 87 -0.64 -7.89 -7.01
N LYS A 88 0.06 -7.52 -8.08
CA LYS A 88 1.09 -8.40 -8.66
C LYS A 88 2.18 -8.68 -7.61
N ALA A 89 2.63 -9.93 -7.52
CA ALA A 89 3.72 -10.30 -6.64
C ALA A 89 5.01 -9.59 -7.10
N LEU A 90 5.57 -8.75 -6.23
CA LEU A 90 6.76 -7.97 -6.54
C LEU A 90 8.01 -8.84 -6.43
N ARG A 91 8.89 -8.73 -7.42
CA ARG A 91 10.18 -9.43 -7.45
C ARG A 91 11.28 -8.39 -7.36
N ALA A 92 11.95 -8.36 -6.22
CA ALA A 92 12.99 -7.38 -5.92
C ALA A 92 14.29 -8.06 -5.51
N VAL A 93 15.39 -7.34 -5.70
CA VAL A 93 16.73 -7.78 -5.27
C VAL A 93 17.21 -7.02 -4.02
N ARG A 94 16.64 -5.83 -3.74
CA ARG A 94 16.92 -5.02 -2.53
C ARG A 94 15.86 -3.93 -2.34
N GLY A 95 15.91 -3.25 -1.20
CA GLY A 95 15.27 -1.95 -1.02
C GLY A 95 15.99 -0.83 -1.78
N ALA A 96 15.25 0.19 -2.19
CA ALA A 96 15.79 1.39 -2.82
C ALA A 96 16.51 2.27 -1.81
N THR A 97 17.57 2.94 -2.25
CA THR A 97 18.22 3.99 -1.47
C THR A 97 17.42 5.27 -1.53
N ARG A 98 17.53 6.11 -0.50
CA ARG A 98 16.87 7.42 -0.45
C ARG A 98 17.20 8.31 -1.66
N ASP A 99 18.41 8.22 -2.19
CA ASP A 99 18.82 9.02 -3.36
C ASP A 99 18.14 8.53 -4.65
N GLU A 100 17.95 7.22 -4.82
CA GLU A 100 17.18 6.64 -5.93
C GLU A 100 15.72 7.07 -5.87
N VAL A 101 15.11 6.99 -4.67
CA VAL A 101 13.74 7.46 -4.44
C VAL A 101 13.65 8.96 -4.73
N ALA A 102 14.57 9.77 -4.23
CA ALA A 102 14.56 11.22 -4.47
C ALA A 102 14.70 11.57 -5.96
N ALA A 103 15.53 10.85 -6.72
CA ALA A 103 15.69 11.04 -8.15
C ALA A 103 14.39 10.73 -8.92
N LEU A 104 13.73 9.60 -8.60
CA LEU A 104 12.44 9.25 -9.19
C LEU A 104 11.36 10.27 -8.83
N MET A 105 11.23 10.62 -7.54
CA MET A 105 10.22 11.58 -7.09
C MET A 105 10.42 12.95 -7.74
N ALA A 106 11.66 13.40 -7.96
CA ALA A 106 11.95 14.62 -8.69
C ALA A 106 11.46 14.59 -10.15
N GLN A 107 11.59 13.44 -10.83
CA GLN A 107 11.05 13.25 -12.18
C GLN A 107 9.52 13.31 -12.20
N LEU A 108 8.88 12.85 -11.13
CA LEU A 108 7.42 12.90 -10.95
C LEU A 108 6.91 14.28 -10.47
N GLY A 109 7.79 15.28 -10.32
CA GLY A 109 7.41 16.63 -9.90
C GLY A 109 7.28 16.81 -8.39
N PHE A 110 7.85 15.90 -7.60
CA PHE A 110 7.87 15.96 -6.14
C PHE A 110 9.24 16.40 -5.62
N SER A 111 9.22 17.02 -4.44
CA SER A 111 10.43 17.39 -3.70
C SER A 111 10.37 16.81 -2.29
N ARG A 112 11.51 16.34 -1.79
CA ARG A 112 11.62 15.83 -0.42
C ARG A 112 11.39 16.96 0.57
N ARG A 113 10.58 16.72 1.60
CA ARG A 113 10.32 17.68 2.68
C ARG A 113 11.19 17.37 3.88
N TYR A 114 11.07 16.16 4.41
CA TYR A 114 11.85 15.63 5.52
C TYR A 114 11.82 14.10 5.44
N GLU A 115 12.83 13.43 6.00
CA GLU A 115 12.94 11.96 6.02
C GLU A 115 12.65 11.34 4.64
N ASP A 116 11.69 10.41 4.55
CA ASP A 116 11.27 9.74 3.33
C ASP A 116 9.90 10.26 2.84
N ASN A 117 9.60 11.53 3.12
CA ASN A 117 8.34 12.19 2.82
C ASN A 117 8.51 13.30 1.76
N TYR A 118 7.55 13.38 0.85
CA TYR A 118 7.61 14.16 -0.39
C TYR A 118 6.33 14.96 -0.61
N ALA A 119 6.44 16.11 -1.28
CA ALA A 119 5.30 16.92 -1.70
C ALA A 119 5.48 17.45 -3.12
N ASN A 120 4.38 17.58 -3.86
CA ASN A 120 4.39 18.24 -5.16
C ASN A 120 4.58 19.77 -5.01
N ALA A 121 4.84 20.44 -6.13
CA ALA A 121 5.21 21.86 -6.16
C ALA A 121 4.15 22.80 -5.54
N ASP A 122 2.88 22.49 -5.73
CA ASP A 122 1.72 23.25 -5.23
C ASP A 122 1.22 22.76 -3.85
N HIS A 123 1.87 21.76 -3.26
CA HIS A 123 1.55 21.20 -1.93
C HIS A 123 0.09 20.76 -1.81
N THR A 124 -0.43 20.15 -2.88
CA THR A 124 -1.75 19.53 -2.94
C THR A 124 -1.68 18.01 -2.79
N LEU A 125 -0.51 17.41 -3.04
CA LEU A 125 -0.22 16.00 -2.84
C LEU A 125 0.97 15.83 -1.91
N PHE A 126 0.79 14.98 -0.89
CA PHE A 126 1.83 14.54 0.03
C PHE A 126 1.94 13.02 -0.04
N ILE A 127 3.18 12.52 -0.04
CA ILE A 127 3.50 11.10 -0.04
C ILE A 127 4.46 10.86 1.10
N GLU A 128 4.10 9.94 1.98
CA GLU A 128 4.88 9.56 3.15
C GLU A 128 5.30 8.10 3.04
N ASP A 129 6.30 7.74 3.85
CA ASP A 129 6.74 6.35 4.07
C ASP A 129 7.42 5.69 2.86
N LEU A 130 8.14 6.48 2.03
CA LEU A 130 8.92 5.96 0.90
C LEU A 130 10.32 5.44 1.32
N HIS A 131 10.36 4.60 2.36
CA HIS A 131 11.58 3.97 2.83
C HIS A 131 11.88 2.65 2.09
N ASP A 132 13.05 2.06 2.35
CA ASP A 132 13.59 0.88 1.66
C ASP A 132 12.74 -0.39 1.79
N GLN A 133 11.83 -0.47 2.78
CA GLN A 133 10.86 -1.57 2.88
C GLN A 133 9.59 -1.38 2.03
N ASN A 134 9.29 -0.15 1.58
CA ASN A 134 8.10 0.21 0.78
C ASN A 134 8.45 0.59 -0.67
N VAL A 135 9.73 0.80 -0.94
CA VAL A 135 10.27 1.03 -2.28
C VAL A 135 11.36 0.00 -2.56
N LEU A 136 11.09 -0.89 -3.49
CA LEU A 136 12.01 -1.97 -3.86
C LEU A 136 12.67 -1.70 -5.20
N VAL A 137 13.83 -2.31 -5.43
CA VAL A 137 14.50 -2.31 -6.72
C VAL A 137 14.43 -3.71 -7.31
N ASP A 138 13.92 -3.81 -8.52
CA ASP A 138 13.84 -5.07 -9.24
C ASP A 138 15.16 -5.46 -9.93
N ALA A 139 15.15 -6.55 -10.70
CA ALA A 139 16.34 -7.04 -11.38
C ALA A 139 16.76 -6.17 -12.60
N THR A 140 15.89 -5.30 -13.11
CA THR A 140 16.21 -4.35 -14.20
C THR A 140 16.72 -3.02 -13.65
N GLY A 141 16.51 -2.77 -12.36
CA GLY A 141 16.91 -1.53 -11.69
C GLY A 141 15.75 -0.56 -11.52
N ASP A 142 14.52 -0.97 -11.86
CA ASP A 142 13.33 -0.14 -11.74
C ASP A 142 12.82 -0.14 -10.28
N LEU A 143 12.26 0.99 -9.88
CA LEU A 143 11.75 1.19 -8.51
C LEU A 143 10.27 0.79 -8.45
N LEU A 144 9.96 -0.13 -7.54
CA LEU A 144 8.62 -0.62 -7.26
C LEU A 144 8.13 -0.02 -5.94
N ILE A 145 7.29 1.01 -6.00
CA ILE A 145 6.70 1.68 -4.84
C ILE A 145 5.35 1.05 -4.54
N PHE A 146 5.13 0.45 -3.36
CA PHE A 146 3.92 -0.35 -3.15
C PHE A 146 3.14 -0.09 -1.87
N ASP A 147 3.69 0.51 -0.82
CA ASP A 147 2.92 0.77 0.41
C ASP A 147 3.11 2.20 0.97
N PRO A 148 3.09 3.26 0.13
CA PRO A 148 3.18 4.63 0.64
C PRO A 148 1.86 5.11 1.25
N VAL A 149 1.94 6.17 2.05
CA VAL A 149 0.75 6.90 2.50
C VAL A 149 0.58 8.18 1.69
N ILE A 150 -0.52 8.31 0.95
CA ILE A 150 -0.74 9.43 0.01
C ILE A 150 -1.91 10.27 0.46
N TYR A 151 -1.72 11.59 0.57
CA TYR A 151 -2.75 12.52 1.00
C TYR A 151 -3.00 13.59 -0.04
N LEU A 152 -4.27 13.95 -0.20
CA LEU A 152 -4.68 15.22 -0.75
C LEU A 152 -4.75 16.24 0.39
N THR A 153 -3.97 17.30 0.30
CA THR A 153 -4.15 18.47 1.16
C THR A 153 -5.18 19.39 0.54
N LYS A 154 -6.12 19.88 1.35
CA LYS A 154 -6.98 20.98 0.91
C LYS A 154 -6.10 22.20 0.63
N PRO A 155 -6.27 22.90 -0.50
CA PRO A 155 -5.65 24.19 -0.70
C PRO A 155 -6.07 25.14 0.44
N GLY A 156 -5.11 25.60 1.24
CA GLY A 156 -5.31 26.65 2.25
C GLY A 156 -5.68 26.20 3.67
N ALA A 157 -5.27 24.99 4.10
CA ALA A 157 -5.20 24.65 5.53
C ALA A 157 -3.86 25.12 6.14
#